data_AF-A0A0C2IL20-F1
#
_entry.id   AF-A0A0C2IL20-F1
#
_cell.length_a   1.000
_cell.length_b   1.000
_cell.length_c   1.000
_cell.angle_alpha   90.00
_cell.angle_beta   90.00
_cell.angle_gamma   90.00
#
_symmetry.space_group_name_H-M   'P 1'
#
loop_
_entity.id
_entity.type
_entity.pdbx_description
1 polymer ?
#
loop_
_entity_poly.entity_id
_entity_poly.type
_entity_poly.pdbx_seq_one_letter_code
_entity_poly.pdbx_strand_id
1 'polypeptide(L)'
;MPEHSKINVAVQTRVALLKNRTIRCLYKTTLQAESRLSAVVIAWAQDRVEKFCQALMAGIKAADQGEGAQQQQHREGGEGLNELNEQLNEERNEERSGQRSEEKRGEESAELEQPQHHPTEEPQEPTNEGKQTTGYDVQMNLVSLSRRDVLLCFDLFLKDCDAAMRSRVDQSLEEPIHFVFRKHGTYYVQPKQHLDSEVSRKYLYARSKDKGARPLYSDLDNPPLYDNGRRVPDEERATYGMSTFFETTGRPRHYANV
;
A
#
# COMPACT_ATOMS: atom_id res chain seq x y z
N MET A 1 -0.42 9.20 -12.50
CA MET A 1 -0.87 10.53 -12.03
C MET A 1 -0.83 11.48 -13.22
N PRO A 2 -1.67 12.52 -13.32
CA PRO A 2 -1.45 13.55 -14.32
C PRO A 2 -0.12 14.26 -14.01
N GLU A 3 0.79 14.32 -14.98
CA GLU A 3 2.17 14.83 -14.85
C GLU A 3 2.27 16.31 -14.43
N HIS A 4 1.14 17.01 -14.30
CA HIS A 4 1.05 18.43 -13.97
C HIS A 4 0.17 18.73 -12.75
N SER A 5 -0.04 17.75 -11.87
CA SER A 5 -0.91 17.95 -10.72
C SER A 5 -0.20 18.76 -9.63
N LYS A 6 -0.86 19.83 -9.13
CA LYS A 6 -0.38 20.57 -7.95
C LYS A 6 -0.45 19.65 -6.73
N ILE A 7 0.55 19.74 -5.86
CA ILE A 7 0.58 19.05 -4.56
C ILE A 7 0.64 20.08 -3.44
N ASN A 8 -0.26 19.94 -2.48
CA ASN A 8 -0.26 20.68 -1.23
C ASN A 8 0.12 19.73 -0.09
N VAL A 9 1.24 20.02 0.57
CA VAL A 9 1.75 19.22 1.68
C VAL A 9 1.46 19.96 2.97
N ALA A 10 0.69 19.35 3.86
CA ALA A 10 0.43 19.92 5.18
C ALA A 10 1.74 20.16 5.93
N VAL A 11 1.79 21.23 6.72
CA VAL A 11 2.99 21.63 7.49
C VAL A 11 3.49 20.46 8.35
N GLN A 12 2.59 19.74 9.01
CA GLN A 12 2.94 18.59 9.85
C GLN A 12 3.60 17.46 9.04
N THR A 13 3.14 17.21 7.81
CA THR A 13 3.78 16.24 6.91
C THR A 13 5.18 16.69 6.53
N ARG A 14 5.37 17.97 6.19
CA ARG A 14 6.71 18.51 5.87
C ARG A 14 7.66 18.37 7.06
N VAL A 15 7.20 18.76 8.25
CA VAL A 15 7.98 18.64 9.48
C VAL A 15 8.34 17.18 9.76
N ALA A 16 7.38 16.25 9.64
CA ALA A 16 7.65 14.82 9.84
C ALA A 16 8.69 14.29 8.84
N LEU A 17 8.55 14.64 7.56
CA LEU A 17 9.48 14.23 6.51
C LEU A 17 10.89 14.80 6.71
N LEU A 18 11.03 16.07 7.08
CA LEU A 18 12.32 16.71 7.33
C LEU A 18 12.99 16.19 8.61
N LYS A 19 12.19 15.94 9.65
CA LYS A 19 12.70 15.45 10.95
C LYS A 19 13.12 13.99 10.87
N ASN A 20 12.26 13.13 10.35
CA ASN A 20 12.46 11.68 10.36
C ASN A 20 13.15 11.17 9.09
N ARG A 21 13.30 12.04 8.07
CA ARG A 21 13.79 11.68 6.73
C ARG A 21 12.93 10.62 6.04
N THR A 22 11.70 10.42 6.53
CA THR A 22 10.76 9.44 5.99
C THR A 22 9.32 9.76 6.38
N ILE A 23 8.37 9.34 5.55
CA ILE A 23 6.94 9.32 5.84
C ILE A 23 6.31 8.07 5.24
N ARG A 24 5.30 7.52 5.93
CA ARG A 24 4.41 6.49 5.40
C ARG A 24 3.19 7.13 4.78
N CYS A 25 2.96 6.85 3.51
CA CYS A 25 1.84 7.36 2.76
C CYS A 25 0.77 6.29 2.55
N LEU A 26 -0.48 6.73 2.56
CA LEU A 26 -1.62 5.93 2.12
C LEU A 26 -2.32 6.65 0.98
N TYR A 27 -2.46 5.97 -0.16
CA TYR A 27 -3.12 6.51 -1.33
C TYR A 27 -4.24 5.58 -1.78
N LYS A 28 -5.49 6.08 -1.75
CA LYS A 28 -6.65 5.39 -2.33
C LYS A 28 -6.88 5.90 -3.75
N THR A 29 -7.04 4.97 -4.69
CA THR A 29 -7.35 5.29 -6.09
C THR A 29 -8.18 4.18 -6.73
N THR A 30 -8.51 4.32 -8.01
CA THR A 30 -9.23 3.32 -8.78
C THR A 30 -8.26 2.64 -9.73
N LEU A 31 -8.35 1.30 -9.82
CA LEU A 31 -7.53 0.51 -10.73
C LEU A 31 -7.85 0.91 -12.17
N GLN A 32 -6.80 1.21 -12.94
CA GLN A 32 -6.88 1.53 -14.37
C GLN A 32 -6.02 0.55 -15.20
N ALA A 33 -5.62 -0.57 -14.60
CA ALA A 33 -4.94 -1.64 -15.31
C ALA A 33 -5.97 -2.56 -15.97
N GLU A 34 -5.62 -3.13 -17.11
CA GLU A 34 -6.45 -4.10 -17.85
C GLU A 34 -6.60 -5.42 -17.10
N SER A 35 -5.73 -5.66 -16.12
CA SER A 35 -5.62 -6.91 -15.40
C SER A 35 -5.49 -6.68 -13.90
N ARG A 36 -6.04 -7.63 -13.13
CA ARG A 36 -5.87 -7.73 -11.67
C ARG A 36 -4.75 -8.68 -11.29
N LEU A 37 -3.98 -9.17 -12.26
CA LEU A 37 -2.81 -9.97 -11.98
C LEU A 37 -1.84 -9.11 -11.19
N SER A 38 -1.34 -9.70 -10.13
CA SER A 38 -0.57 -8.96 -9.16
C SER A 38 0.71 -8.31 -9.69
N ALA A 39 1.42 -8.99 -10.58
CA ALA A 39 2.59 -8.43 -11.26
C ALA A 39 2.24 -7.15 -12.04
N VAL A 40 1.09 -7.16 -12.73
CA VAL A 40 0.57 -6.01 -13.48
C VAL A 40 0.17 -4.88 -12.53
N VAL A 41 -0.58 -5.19 -11.47
CA VAL A 41 -1.08 -4.19 -10.53
C VAL A 41 0.06 -3.58 -9.72
N ILE A 42 1.05 -4.37 -9.30
CA ILE A 42 2.23 -3.87 -8.59
C ILE A 42 3.08 -2.98 -9.48
N ALA A 43 3.34 -3.38 -10.73
CA ALA A 43 4.06 -2.54 -11.68
C ALA A 43 3.33 -1.21 -11.93
N TRP A 44 2.00 -1.27 -12.12
CA TRP A 44 1.15 -0.09 -12.26
C TRP A 44 1.18 0.80 -11.00
N ALA A 45 1.13 0.20 -9.80
CA ALA A 45 1.17 0.92 -8.54
C ALA A 45 2.52 1.60 -8.33
N GLN A 46 3.62 0.92 -8.67
CA GLN A 46 4.98 1.45 -8.58
C GLN A 46 5.12 2.71 -9.45
N ASP A 47 4.73 2.66 -10.73
CA ASP A 47 4.74 3.83 -11.63
C ASP A 47 3.93 5.00 -11.05
N ARG A 48 2.76 4.70 -10.46
CA ARG A 48 1.88 5.72 -9.87
C ARG A 48 2.51 6.38 -8.65
N VAL A 49 3.10 5.59 -7.76
CA VAL A 49 3.76 6.07 -6.56
C VAL A 49 5.01 6.87 -6.91
N GLU A 50 5.85 6.39 -7.83
CA GLU A 50 7.06 7.09 -8.25
C GLU A 50 6.75 8.49 -8.83
N LYS A 51 5.77 8.58 -9.73
CA LYS A 51 5.29 9.87 -10.28
C LYS A 51 4.75 10.79 -9.19
N PHE A 52 4.02 10.24 -8.22
CA PHE A 52 3.53 11.01 -7.08
C PHE A 52 4.68 11.54 -6.22
N CYS A 53 5.64 10.68 -5.85
CA CYS A 53 6.80 11.05 -5.04
C CYS A 53 7.66 12.11 -5.73
N GLN A 54 7.84 12.02 -7.05
CA GLN A 54 8.54 13.03 -7.83
C GLN A 54 7.84 14.39 -7.71
N ALA A 55 6.52 14.42 -7.91
CA ALA A 55 5.73 15.64 -7.79
C ALA A 55 5.71 16.18 -6.35
N LEU A 56 5.67 15.30 -5.35
CA LEU A 56 5.70 15.65 -3.93
C LEU A 56 7.01 16.37 -3.58
N MET A 57 8.15 15.80 -4.01
CA MET A 57 9.46 16.40 -3.78
C MET A 57 9.64 17.72 -4.54
N ALA A 58 9.07 17.85 -5.74
CA ALA A 58 9.03 19.13 -6.44
C ALA A 58 8.20 20.18 -5.69
N GLY A 59 7.04 19.78 -5.16
CA GLY A 59 6.15 20.65 -4.37
C GLY A 59 6.79 21.14 -3.07
N ILE A 60 7.55 20.30 -2.38
CA ILE A 60 8.30 20.69 -1.17
C ILE A 60 9.38 21.72 -1.52
N LYS A 61 10.21 21.44 -2.54
CA LYS A 61 11.27 22.38 -2.98
C LYS A 61 10.72 23.74 -3.40
N ALA A 62 9.59 23.75 -4.12
CA ALA A 62 8.95 25.00 -4.54
C ALA A 62 8.42 25.80 -3.35
N ALA A 63 7.89 25.14 -2.32
CA ALA A 63 7.47 25.80 -1.08
C ALA A 63 8.65 26.43 -0.34
N ASP A 64 9.77 25.71 -0.21
CA ASP A 64 10.97 26.21 0.47
C ASP A 64 11.59 27.43 -0.24
N GLN A 65 11.48 27.50 -1.57
CA GLN A 65 11.93 28.65 -2.37
C GLN A 65 10.94 29.83 -2.36
N GLY A 66 9.68 29.58 -1.96
CA GLY A 66 8.56 30.51 -2.05
C GLY A 66 8.05 31.04 -0.71
N GLU A 67 8.68 30.70 0.43
CA GLU A 67 8.34 31.22 1.77
C GLU A 67 8.72 32.72 1.90
N GLY A 68 7.94 33.54 1.19
CA GLY A 68 7.87 34.99 1.29
C GLY A 68 6.48 35.55 0.98
N ALA A 69 5.51 34.77 0.48
CA ALA A 69 4.18 35.30 0.20
C ALA A 69 3.06 34.26 0.35
N GLN A 70 2.07 34.64 1.17
CA GLN A 70 0.72 34.07 1.29
C GLN A 70 0.56 32.89 2.26
N GLN A 71 0.62 33.22 3.56
CA GLN A 71 -0.34 32.67 4.52
C GLN A 71 -1.74 33.02 4.05
N GLN A 72 -2.45 32.09 3.43
CA GLN A 72 -3.89 32.19 3.27
C GLN A 72 -4.57 31.22 4.25
N GLN A 73 -5.07 31.85 5.31
CA GLN A 73 -6.17 31.36 6.10
C GLN A 73 -7.30 30.91 5.16
N HIS A 74 -7.75 29.67 5.30
CA HIS A 74 -9.16 29.37 5.17
C HIS A 74 -9.52 28.24 6.12
N ARG A 75 -10.11 28.66 7.24
CA ARG A 75 -11.18 27.96 7.94
C ARG A 75 -12.29 27.68 6.91
N GLU A 76 -12.78 26.44 6.85
CA GLU A 76 -14.19 26.03 6.70
C GLU A 76 -14.37 24.67 5.99
N GLY A 77 -15.38 23.93 6.44
CA GLY A 77 -16.14 23.02 5.57
C GLY A 77 -15.82 21.53 5.68
N GLY A 78 -16.18 20.92 6.80
CA GLY A 78 -16.17 19.47 7.03
C GLY A 78 -17.26 18.68 6.29
N GLU A 79 -17.45 18.91 4.98
CA GLU A 79 -18.52 18.24 4.22
C GLU A 79 -18.03 17.23 3.17
N GLY A 80 -16.71 17.12 2.93
CA GLY A 80 -16.15 16.11 2.02
C GLY A 80 -15.66 14.82 2.69
N LEU A 81 -15.83 14.68 4.01
CA LEU A 81 -15.35 13.52 4.79
C LEU A 81 -16.37 12.39 4.89
N ASN A 82 -17.66 12.64 4.65
CA ASN A 82 -18.70 11.62 4.79
C ASN A 82 -18.69 10.59 3.64
N GLU A 83 -18.43 10.98 2.39
CA GLU A 83 -18.44 10.03 1.26
C GLU A 83 -17.32 8.98 1.33
N LEU A 84 -16.15 9.34 1.90
CA LEU A 84 -15.05 8.39 2.12
C LEU A 84 -15.28 7.50 3.35
N ASN A 85 -16.01 8.01 4.35
CA ASN A 85 -16.33 7.27 5.57
C ASN A 85 -17.49 6.28 5.34
N GLU A 86 -18.42 6.56 4.43
CA GLU A 86 -19.47 5.63 4.01
C GLU A 86 -18.92 4.43 3.24
N GLN A 87 -17.99 4.65 2.30
CA GLN A 87 -17.37 3.55 1.53
C GLN A 87 -16.53 2.58 2.40
N LEU A 88 -15.89 3.08 3.47
CA LEU A 88 -15.15 2.24 4.41
C LEU A 88 -16.07 1.49 5.39
N ASN A 89 -17.27 2.00 5.66
CA ASN A 89 -18.26 1.33 6.49
C ASN A 89 -19.01 0.21 5.73
N GLU A 90 -19.16 0.32 4.40
CA GLU A 90 -19.79 -0.72 3.58
C GLU A 90 -18.95 -2.01 3.51
N GLU A 91 -17.62 -1.93 3.38
CA GLU A 91 -16.73 -3.11 3.42
C GLU A 91 -16.82 -3.86 4.76
N ARG A 92 -17.05 -3.13 5.86
CA ARG A 92 -17.17 -3.69 7.21
C ARG A 92 -18.47 -4.49 7.43
N ASN A 93 -19.50 -4.22 6.63
CA ASN A 93 -20.78 -4.94 6.70
C ASN A 93 -20.76 -6.25 5.89
N GLU A 94 -19.96 -6.34 4.81
CA GLU A 94 -19.82 -7.58 4.03
C GLU A 94 -19.02 -8.64 4.82
N GLU A 95 -17.98 -8.25 5.57
CA GLU A 95 -17.17 -9.18 6.39
C GLU A 95 -17.91 -9.75 7.62
N ARG A 96 -18.93 -9.07 8.14
CA ARG A 96 -19.70 -9.52 9.33
C ARG A 96 -20.77 -10.57 9.04
N SER A 97 -21.09 -10.83 7.78
CA SER A 97 -22.15 -11.77 7.41
C SER A 97 -21.72 -13.25 7.33
N GLY A 98 -20.41 -13.54 7.46
CA GLY A 98 -19.84 -14.87 7.19
C GLY A 98 -19.39 -15.72 8.38
N GLN A 99 -19.52 -15.26 9.64
CA GLN A 99 -19.03 -16.02 10.80
C GLN A 99 -20.15 -16.37 11.79
N ARG A 100 -20.79 -17.51 11.53
CA ARG A 100 -21.60 -18.23 12.52
C ARG A 100 -20.78 -19.43 13.02
N SER A 101 -20.16 -19.22 14.17
CA SER A 101 -19.84 -20.16 15.25
C SER A 101 -19.83 -21.66 14.94
N GLU A 102 -18.68 -22.30 15.18
CA GLU A 102 -18.62 -23.56 15.94
C GLU A 102 -17.29 -23.64 16.72
N GLU A 103 -17.42 -23.54 18.06
CA GLU A 103 -16.41 -23.91 19.04
C GLU A 103 -16.28 -25.44 19.10
N LYS A 104 -15.05 -25.95 19.16
CA LYS A 104 -14.69 -27.06 20.05
C LYS A 104 -13.17 -27.23 20.21
N ARG A 105 -12.72 -26.83 21.41
CA ARG A 105 -11.85 -27.55 22.37
C ARG A 105 -10.91 -28.64 21.84
N GLY A 106 -9.62 -28.45 22.11
CA GLY A 106 -8.58 -29.48 22.12
C GLY A 106 -7.27 -28.88 22.61
N GLU A 107 -7.00 -28.97 23.91
CA GLU A 107 -5.68 -28.75 24.50
C GLU A 107 -4.79 -29.93 24.12
N GLU A 108 -3.70 -29.69 23.40
CA GLU A 108 -2.60 -30.64 23.32
C GLU A 108 -1.28 -29.87 23.27
N SER A 109 -0.50 -30.05 24.33
CA SER A 109 0.87 -29.55 24.46
C SER A 109 1.79 -30.43 23.61
N ALA A 110 2.55 -29.82 22.70
CA ALA A 110 3.64 -30.49 22.00
C ALA A 110 4.92 -29.67 22.18
N GLU A 111 5.96 -30.39 22.59
CA GLU A 111 7.33 -29.95 22.86
C GLU A 111 7.95 -29.15 21.72
N LEU A 112 8.70 -28.11 22.13
CA LEU A 112 9.66 -27.40 21.30
C LEU A 112 10.86 -28.31 20.98
N GLU A 113 10.99 -28.73 19.72
CA GLU A 113 12.30 -29.10 19.17
C GLU A 113 12.90 -27.88 18.45
N GLN A 114 14.07 -27.45 18.94
CA GLN A 114 14.90 -26.41 18.33
C GLN A 114 15.69 -26.98 17.15
N PRO A 115 15.61 -26.40 15.94
CA PRO A 115 16.54 -26.73 14.87
C PRO A 115 17.91 -26.08 15.11
N GLN A 116 18.95 -26.90 15.01
CA GLN A 116 20.35 -26.51 15.12
C GLN A 116 20.77 -25.58 13.98
N HIS A 117 21.53 -24.55 14.33
CA HIS A 117 22.17 -23.62 13.41
C HIS A 117 23.25 -24.31 12.56
N HIS A 118 23.12 -24.25 11.24
CA HIS A 118 24.25 -24.33 10.31
C HIS A 118 24.52 -22.93 9.72
N PRO A 119 25.79 -22.49 9.61
CA PRO A 119 26.14 -21.23 8.98
C PRO A 119 26.08 -21.39 7.46
N THR A 120 25.15 -20.68 6.81
CA THR A 120 25.12 -20.55 5.35
C THR A 120 25.58 -19.16 4.97
N GLU A 121 26.54 -19.13 4.05
CA GLU A 121 27.30 -18.01 3.53
C GLU A 121 26.43 -16.81 3.13
N GLU A 122 26.90 -15.60 3.46
CA GLU A 122 26.31 -14.32 3.03
C GLU A 122 26.26 -14.23 1.50
N PRO A 123 25.06 -14.02 0.90
CA PRO A 123 24.97 -13.65 -0.51
C PRO A 123 25.40 -12.20 -0.69
N GLN A 124 26.45 -11.99 -1.48
CA GLN A 124 26.87 -10.67 -1.94
C GLN A 124 25.73 -10.00 -2.72
N GLU A 125 25.32 -8.80 -2.28
CA GLU A 125 24.36 -7.96 -2.98
C GLU A 125 24.93 -7.52 -4.34
N PRO A 126 24.17 -7.65 -5.44
CA PRO A 126 24.57 -7.08 -6.71
C PRO A 126 24.44 -5.55 -6.68
N THR A 127 25.58 -4.86 -6.71
CA THR A 127 25.70 -3.42 -6.96
C THR A 127 25.09 -3.08 -8.32
N ASN A 128 23.86 -2.55 -8.31
CA ASN A 128 23.23 -1.98 -9.50
C ASN A 128 23.78 -0.58 -9.75
N GLU A 129 24.75 -0.49 -10.65
CA GLU A 129 25.26 0.76 -11.23
C GLU A 129 24.18 1.41 -12.12
N GLY A 130 23.94 2.73 -11.93
CA GLY A 130 23.36 3.57 -12.99
C GLY A 130 21.94 4.11 -12.83
N LYS A 131 21.29 4.06 -11.66
CA LYS A 131 20.06 4.85 -11.44
C LYS A 131 20.43 6.26 -10.96
N GLN A 132 20.05 7.29 -11.73
CA GLN A 132 20.04 8.68 -11.25
C GLN A 132 19.35 8.72 -9.89
N THR A 133 20.11 8.89 -8.82
CA THR A 133 19.53 8.85 -7.47
C THR A 133 18.62 10.07 -7.32
N THR A 134 17.31 9.83 -7.30
CA THR A 134 16.25 10.85 -7.26
C THR A 134 16.25 11.72 -5.99
N GLY A 135 17.29 11.64 -5.15
CA GLY A 135 17.37 12.32 -3.84
C GLY A 135 16.47 11.70 -2.78
N TYR A 136 15.72 10.67 -3.15
CA TYR A 136 14.83 9.88 -2.31
C TYR A 136 14.70 8.47 -2.88
N ASP A 137 14.17 7.58 -2.06
CA ASP A 137 13.86 6.19 -2.34
C ASP A 137 12.41 5.89 -1.93
N VAL A 138 11.79 4.91 -2.59
CA VAL A 138 10.38 4.56 -2.39
C VAL A 138 10.28 3.06 -2.17
N GLN A 139 9.69 2.67 -1.05
CA GLN A 139 9.38 1.28 -0.75
C GLN A 139 7.87 1.07 -0.75
N MET A 140 7.35 0.30 -1.70
CA MET A 140 5.96 -0.14 -1.61
C MET A 140 5.82 -1.25 -0.58
N ASN A 141 4.79 -1.13 0.25
CA ASN A 141 4.59 -2.04 1.37
C ASN A 141 3.32 -2.87 1.25
N LEU A 142 2.23 -2.27 0.76
CA LEU A 142 0.94 -2.94 0.60
C LEU A 142 0.23 -2.42 -0.65
N VAL A 143 -0.30 -3.37 -1.43
CA VAL A 143 -1.25 -3.15 -2.52
C VAL A 143 -2.49 -3.98 -2.21
N SER A 144 -3.57 -3.33 -1.83
CA SER A 144 -4.84 -3.99 -1.53
C SER A 144 -5.91 -3.58 -2.54
N LEU A 145 -6.49 -4.56 -3.21
CA LEU A 145 -7.62 -4.38 -4.12
C LEU A 145 -8.93 -4.74 -3.43
N SER A 146 -9.93 -3.92 -3.68
CA SER A 146 -11.33 -4.20 -3.34
C SER A 146 -12.21 -3.71 -4.49
N ARG A 147 -12.83 -4.64 -5.22
CA ARG A 147 -13.55 -4.32 -6.48
C ARG A 147 -12.66 -3.46 -7.39
N ARG A 148 -13.02 -2.20 -7.67
CA ARG A 148 -12.21 -1.31 -8.51
C ARG A 148 -11.26 -0.41 -7.71
N ASP A 149 -11.36 -0.39 -6.40
CA ASP A 149 -10.54 0.45 -5.55
C ASP A 149 -9.19 -0.23 -5.27
N VAL A 150 -8.14 0.58 -5.28
CA VAL A 150 -6.79 0.20 -4.88
C VAL A 150 -6.38 1.07 -3.72
N LEU A 151 -5.94 0.42 -2.65
CA LEU A 151 -5.26 1.05 -1.54
C LEU A 151 -3.75 0.75 -1.66
N LEU A 152 -2.97 1.80 -1.78
CA LEU A 152 -1.51 1.75 -1.87
C LEU A 152 -0.91 2.29 -0.58
N CYS A 153 -0.10 1.50 0.10
CA CYS A 153 0.72 1.95 1.22
C CYS A 153 2.20 1.83 0.85
N PHE A 154 2.94 2.92 1.04
CA PHE A 154 4.35 3.00 0.68
C PHE A 154 5.07 3.96 1.61
N ASP A 155 6.36 3.73 1.79
CA ASP A 155 7.25 4.62 2.52
C ASP A 155 8.10 5.43 1.53
N LEU A 156 8.23 6.72 1.78
CA LEU A 156 9.15 7.62 1.09
C LEU A 156 10.33 7.89 2.01
N PHE A 157 11.54 7.52 1.61
CA PHE A 157 12.77 7.79 2.35
C PHE A 157 13.61 8.85 1.64
N LEU A 158 14.04 9.89 2.34
CA LEU A 158 15.03 10.82 1.79
C LEU A 158 16.40 10.15 1.69
N LYS A 159 17.27 10.65 0.80
CA LYS A 159 18.62 10.10 0.56
C LYS A 159 19.46 10.00 1.84
N ASP A 160 19.26 10.91 2.78
CA ASP A 160 19.95 10.99 4.07
C ASP A 160 19.21 10.26 5.21
N CYS A 161 18.19 9.45 4.89
CA CYS A 161 17.55 8.59 5.87
C CYS A 161 18.47 7.42 6.23
N ASP A 162 18.87 7.34 7.50
CA ASP A 162 19.79 6.33 8.00
C ASP A 162 19.18 4.91 7.98
N ALA A 163 20.05 3.91 7.93
CA ALA A 163 19.66 2.51 7.81
C ALA A 163 18.85 2.00 9.03
N ALA A 164 19.12 2.52 10.23
CA ALA A 164 18.41 2.13 11.44
C ALA A 164 16.96 2.65 11.43
N MET A 165 16.75 3.89 10.98
CA MET A 165 15.43 4.47 10.78
C MET A 165 14.65 3.71 9.71
N ARG A 166 15.29 3.38 8.57
CA ARG A 166 14.69 2.55 7.52
C ARG A 166 14.23 1.20 8.07
N SER A 167 15.11 0.51 8.79
CA SER A 167 14.80 -0.80 9.40
C SER A 167 13.64 -0.70 10.41
N ARG A 168 13.64 0.33 11.26
CA ARG A 168 12.55 0.59 12.23
C ARG A 168 11.21 0.79 11.53
N VAL A 169 11.18 1.66 10.52
CA VAL A 169 9.97 1.95 9.74
C VAL A 169 9.49 0.69 9.01
N ASP A 170 10.42 -0.07 8.41
CA ASP A 170 10.10 -1.29 7.70
C ASP A 170 9.47 -2.37 8.61
N GLN A 171 9.89 -2.46 9.88
CA GLN A 171 9.34 -3.45 10.81
C GLN A 171 8.05 -2.98 11.50
N SER A 172 7.80 -1.67 11.53
CA SER A 172 6.68 -1.07 12.24
C SER A 172 5.36 -1.18 11.46
N LEU A 173 4.29 -1.57 12.17
CA LEU A 173 2.90 -1.52 11.66
C LEU A 173 2.17 -0.24 12.11
N GLU A 174 2.83 0.60 12.90
CA GLU A 174 2.23 1.73 13.63
C GLU A 174 2.82 3.08 13.19
N GLU A 175 3.54 3.13 12.06
CA GLU A 175 4.02 4.40 11.54
C GLU A 175 2.84 5.33 11.18
N PRO A 176 2.91 6.62 11.58
CA PRO A 176 1.86 7.58 11.29
C PRO A 176 1.54 7.66 9.80
N ILE A 177 0.25 7.57 9.48
CA ILE A 177 -0.22 7.58 8.10
C ILE A 177 -0.44 9.01 7.60
N HIS A 178 0.26 9.34 6.51
CA HIS A 178 0.02 10.53 5.71
C HIS A 178 -0.89 10.18 4.54
N PHE A 179 -2.16 10.61 4.64
CA PHE A 179 -3.15 10.30 3.63
C PHE A 179 -3.01 11.21 2.42
N VAL A 180 -2.98 10.58 1.25
CA VAL A 180 -2.93 11.22 -0.07
C VAL A 180 -4.33 11.19 -0.68
N PHE A 181 -4.90 12.36 -0.94
CA PHE A 181 -6.21 12.48 -1.59
C PHE A 181 -6.20 13.62 -2.60
N ARG A 182 -7.14 13.57 -3.55
CA ARG A 182 -7.27 14.57 -4.62
C ARG A 182 -8.56 15.37 -4.43
N LYS A 183 -8.46 16.70 -4.50
CA LYS A 183 -9.60 17.63 -4.49
C LYS A 183 -9.37 18.73 -5.52
N HIS A 184 -10.35 18.97 -6.39
CA HIS A 184 -10.29 19.97 -7.49
C HIS A 184 -8.98 19.95 -8.29
N GLY A 185 -8.53 18.76 -8.70
CA GLY A 185 -7.31 18.61 -9.48
C GLY A 185 -5.99 18.73 -8.70
N THR A 186 -6.04 19.08 -7.41
CA THR A 186 -4.89 19.21 -6.52
C THR A 186 -4.80 17.99 -5.59
N TYR A 187 -3.59 17.48 -5.39
CA TYR A 187 -3.32 16.44 -4.40
C TYR A 187 -2.95 17.06 -3.06
N TYR A 188 -3.41 16.44 -1.99
CA TYR A 188 -3.18 16.87 -0.62
C TYR A 188 -2.53 15.73 0.15
N VAL A 189 -1.53 16.06 0.97
CA VAL A 189 -0.82 15.09 1.80
C VAL A 189 -0.81 15.58 3.24
N GLN A 190 -1.54 14.89 4.12
CA GLN A 190 -1.68 15.29 5.52
C GLN A 190 -1.78 14.08 6.45
N PRO A 191 -1.31 14.20 7.71
CA PRO A 191 -1.46 13.12 8.68
C PRO A 191 -2.93 12.84 8.98
N LYS A 192 -3.28 11.57 9.14
CA LYS A 192 -4.64 11.09 9.47
C LYS A 192 -4.57 9.95 10.48
N GLN A 193 -4.48 10.30 11.76
CA GLN A 193 -4.30 9.35 12.86
C GLN A 193 -5.34 8.21 12.92
N HIS A 194 -6.61 8.48 12.58
CA HIS A 194 -7.63 7.43 12.59
C HIS A 194 -7.35 6.30 11.58
N LEU A 195 -6.57 6.59 10.52
CA LEU A 195 -6.18 5.60 9.52
C LEU A 195 -5.03 4.70 10.01
N ASP A 196 -4.28 5.08 11.05
CA ASP A 196 -3.14 4.29 11.54
C ASP A 196 -3.61 2.87 11.94
N SER A 197 -4.68 2.80 12.73
CA SER A 197 -5.29 1.53 13.16
C SER A 197 -5.95 0.73 12.02
N GLU A 198 -6.42 1.42 10.98
CA GLU A 198 -7.05 0.79 9.82
C GLU A 198 -6.00 0.16 8.92
N VAL A 199 -4.94 0.91 8.60
CA VAL A 199 -3.83 0.44 7.78
C VAL A 199 -3.10 -0.71 8.49
N SER A 200 -2.87 -0.61 9.79
CA SER A 200 -2.29 -1.70 10.58
C SER A 200 -3.10 -3.00 10.48
N ARG A 201 -4.44 -2.91 10.59
CA ARG A 201 -5.32 -4.08 10.38
C ARG A 201 -5.24 -4.63 8.97
N LYS A 202 -5.19 -3.77 7.95
CA LYS A 202 -5.01 -4.22 6.56
C LYS A 202 -3.64 -4.88 6.33
N TYR A 203 -2.57 -4.42 6.99
CA TYR A 203 -1.28 -5.13 7.00
C TYR A 203 -1.37 -6.50 7.63
N LEU A 204 -1.99 -6.61 8.81
CA LEU A 204 -2.14 -7.90 9.50
C LEU A 204 -2.97 -8.88 8.66
N TYR A 205 -4.06 -8.39 8.05
CA TYR A 205 -4.86 -9.17 7.13
C TYR A 205 -4.04 -9.62 5.92
N ALA A 206 -3.36 -8.69 5.22
CA ALA A 206 -2.54 -9.03 4.06
C ALA A 206 -1.42 -10.01 4.43
N ARG A 207 -0.70 -9.80 5.54
CA ARG A 207 0.31 -10.75 6.07
C ARG A 207 -0.27 -12.11 6.42
N SER A 208 -1.55 -12.20 6.75
CA SER A 208 -2.18 -13.50 7.02
C SER A 208 -2.35 -14.33 5.75
N LYS A 209 -2.49 -13.67 4.59
CA LYS A 209 -2.72 -14.28 3.27
C LYS A 209 -1.47 -14.37 2.41
N ASP A 210 -0.63 -13.34 2.51
CA ASP A 210 0.58 -13.14 1.75
C ASP A 210 1.78 -13.28 2.70
N LYS A 211 2.58 -14.33 2.50
CA LYS A 211 3.80 -14.63 3.26
C LYS A 211 5.08 -14.21 2.50
N GLY A 212 4.91 -13.54 1.37
CA GLY A 212 6.00 -13.11 0.51
C GLY A 212 6.75 -11.87 0.98
N ALA A 213 7.73 -11.51 0.16
CA ALA A 213 8.38 -10.21 0.23
C ALA A 213 7.40 -9.07 -0.10
N ARG A 214 7.72 -7.87 0.36
CA ARG A 214 6.96 -6.66 0.05
C ARG A 214 7.07 -6.28 -1.44
N PRO A 215 6.06 -5.60 -2.01
CA PRO A 215 4.80 -5.22 -1.37
C PRO A 215 3.89 -6.42 -1.15
N LEU A 216 3.25 -6.47 0.02
CA LEU A 216 2.16 -7.42 0.25
C LEU A 216 1.04 -7.13 -0.74
N TYR A 217 0.43 -8.18 -1.25
CA TYR A 217 -0.65 -8.08 -2.21
C TYR A 217 -1.90 -8.79 -1.70
N SER A 218 -3.03 -8.08 -1.74
CA SER A 218 -4.33 -8.65 -1.41
C SER A 218 -5.31 -8.31 -2.52
N ASP A 219 -5.76 -9.32 -3.26
CA ASP A 219 -6.92 -9.25 -4.14
C ASP A 219 -7.89 -10.32 -3.65
N LEU A 220 -8.99 -9.90 -3.02
CA LEU A 220 -9.93 -10.79 -2.31
C LEU A 220 -10.35 -12.01 -3.14
N ASP A 221 -10.43 -11.86 -4.46
CA ASP A 221 -10.85 -12.90 -5.40
C ASP A 221 -9.69 -13.76 -5.92
N ASN A 222 -8.44 -13.30 -5.79
CA ASN A 222 -7.26 -13.98 -6.32
C ASN A 222 -6.03 -13.77 -5.43
N PRO A 223 -5.94 -14.47 -4.28
CA PRO A 223 -4.81 -14.30 -3.37
C PRO A 223 -3.50 -14.75 -4.03
N PRO A 224 -2.36 -14.12 -3.68
CA PRO A 224 -1.06 -14.50 -4.22
C PRO A 224 -0.64 -15.91 -3.82
N LEU A 225 0.08 -16.60 -4.70
CA LEU A 225 0.73 -17.89 -4.40
C LEU A 225 2.23 -17.68 -4.25
N TYR A 226 2.82 -18.44 -3.31
CA TYR A 226 4.25 -18.44 -3.04
C TYR A 226 4.81 -19.86 -3.10
N ASP A 227 6.01 -19.98 -3.64
CA ASP A 227 6.83 -21.18 -3.63
C ASP A 227 8.22 -20.79 -3.15
N ASN A 228 8.69 -21.42 -2.07
CA ASN A 228 9.99 -21.12 -1.45
C ASN A 228 10.25 -19.63 -1.19
N GLY A 229 9.23 -18.90 -0.73
CA GLY A 229 9.30 -17.46 -0.45
C GLY A 229 9.32 -16.57 -1.70
N ARG A 230 9.46 -17.15 -2.90
CA ARG A 230 9.28 -16.47 -4.17
C ARG A 230 7.79 -16.46 -4.52
N ARG A 231 7.30 -15.31 -4.98
CA ARG A 231 5.95 -15.23 -5.55
C ARG A 231 5.88 -16.04 -6.84
N VAL A 232 4.93 -16.96 -6.92
CA VAL A 232 4.65 -17.72 -8.14
C VAL A 232 3.83 -16.84 -9.08
N PRO A 233 4.33 -16.52 -10.28
CA PRO A 233 3.56 -15.86 -11.32
C PRO A 233 2.32 -16.67 -11.68
N ASP A 234 1.23 -16.01 -12.05
CA ASP A 234 -0.04 -16.69 -12.35
C ASP A 234 0.09 -17.68 -13.52
N GLU A 235 1.00 -17.44 -14.47
CA GLU A 235 1.30 -18.36 -15.57
C GLU A 235 1.91 -19.68 -15.09
N GLU A 236 2.68 -19.62 -14.00
CA GLU A 236 3.26 -20.78 -13.34
C GLU A 236 2.26 -21.46 -12.39
N ARG A 237 1.15 -20.80 -11.98
CA ARG A 237 0.19 -21.41 -11.04
C ARG A 237 -0.51 -22.64 -11.59
N ALA A 238 -0.70 -22.72 -12.92
CA ALA A 238 -1.26 -23.88 -13.57
C ALA A 238 -0.42 -25.17 -13.35
N THR A 239 0.90 -25.04 -13.14
CA THR A 239 1.77 -26.19 -12.87
C THR A 239 1.63 -26.73 -11.44
N TYR A 240 1.00 -25.98 -10.54
CA TYR A 240 0.74 -26.39 -9.16
C TYR A 240 -0.57 -27.17 -8.99
N GLY A 241 -1.22 -27.59 -10.08
CA GLY A 241 -2.50 -28.32 -10.04
C GLY A 241 -3.69 -27.48 -9.53
N MET A 242 -3.44 -26.22 -9.19
CA MET A 242 -4.44 -25.19 -9.03
C MET A 242 -4.88 -24.78 -10.43
N SER A 243 -5.93 -25.45 -10.94
CA SER A 243 -6.59 -24.98 -12.15
C SER A 243 -6.88 -23.49 -12.00
N THR A 244 -6.68 -22.74 -13.07
CA THR A 244 -7.03 -21.33 -13.26
C THR A 244 -8.55 -21.10 -13.18
N PHE A 245 -9.24 -21.73 -12.23
CA PHE A 245 -10.68 -21.67 -11.95
C PHE A 245 -11.10 -20.28 -11.41
N PHE A 246 -10.78 -19.24 -12.17
CA PHE A 246 -11.65 -18.10 -12.41
C PHE A 246 -11.73 -17.75 -13.91
N GLU A 247 -11.51 -18.73 -14.80
CA GLU A 247 -12.38 -18.86 -15.98
C GLU A 247 -13.80 -19.27 -15.55
N THR A 248 -14.43 -18.49 -14.67
CA THR A 248 -15.90 -18.45 -14.67
C THR A 248 -16.31 -17.73 -15.94
N THR A 249 -16.40 -18.53 -17.01
CA THR A 249 -17.58 -18.62 -17.88
C THR A 249 -18.46 -17.38 -17.84
N GLY A 250 -18.54 -16.67 -18.97
CA GLY A 250 -19.45 -15.54 -19.15
C GLY A 250 -20.82 -15.81 -18.55
N ARG A 251 -21.17 -15.02 -17.52
CA ARG A 251 -22.58 -14.76 -17.26
C ARG A 251 -23.04 -13.76 -18.33
N PRO A 252 -24.00 -14.12 -19.20
CA PRO A 252 -24.65 -13.13 -20.04
C PRO A 252 -25.27 -12.08 -19.11
N ARG A 253 -24.93 -10.80 -19.30
CA ARG A 253 -25.76 -9.72 -18.76
C ARG A 253 -27.08 -9.75 -19.53
N HIS A 254 -28.08 -10.41 -18.98
CA HIS A 254 -29.45 -10.19 -19.41
C HIS A 254 -29.81 -8.75 -19.06
N TYR A 255 -29.74 -7.87 -20.06
CA TYR A 255 -30.52 -6.64 -20.05
C TYR A 255 -31.99 -7.05 -20.19
N ALA A 256 -32.71 -7.06 -19.08
CA ALA A 256 -34.16 -7.07 -19.13
C ALA A 256 -34.61 -5.69 -19.62
N ASN A 257 -35.13 -5.63 -20.84
CA ASN A 257 -36.00 -4.55 -21.27
C ASN A 257 -37.32 -4.69 -20.51
N VAL A 258 -37.65 -3.69 -19.71
CA VAL A 258 -39.03 -3.20 -19.51
C VAL A 258 -38.98 -1.69 -19.44
#